data_AF-A0A658R4T9-F1
#
_entry.id   AF-A0A658R4T9-F1
#
_cell.length_a   1.000
_cell.length_b   1.000
_cell.length_c   1.000
_cell.angle_alpha   90.00
_cell.angle_beta   90.00
_cell.angle_gamma   90.00
#
_symmetry.space_group_name_H-M   'P 1'
#
loop_
_entity.id
_entity.type
_entity.pdbx_description
1 polymer ?
#
loop_
_entity_poly.entity_id
_entity_poly.type
_entity_poly.pdbx_seq_one_letter_code
_entity_poly.pdbx_strand_id
1 'polypeptide(L)'
;MKRPSGIRTFLVGCAVALAAGVVPCAPAHAYYNGYQQQQPDESDLDNHGHYVNRDGNVVHAPAHSRSGAVPEGASAQCRDGTYSFSRHHSGTCSRHGGVARWE
;
A
#
# COMPACT_ATOMS: atom_id res chain seq x y z
N MET A 1 -37.69 37.07 15.99
CA MET A 1 -37.53 37.17 14.51
C MET A 1 -37.15 35.76 14.03
N LYS A 2 -37.88 34.92 13.26
CA LYS A 2 -38.64 35.01 11.98
C LYS A 2 -37.77 35.69 10.90
N ARG A 3 -37.18 34.94 9.97
CA ARG A 3 -37.85 34.32 8.80
C ARG A 3 -37.05 33.16 8.14
N PRO A 4 -37.72 32.35 7.28
CA PRO A 4 -37.40 30.95 6.94
C PRO A 4 -36.87 30.76 5.50
N SER A 5 -36.43 29.54 5.14
CA SER A 5 -36.38 28.94 3.77
C SER A 5 -35.58 27.64 3.85
N GLY A 6 -35.92 26.47 3.32
CA GLY A 6 -37.05 25.97 2.54
C GLY A 6 -36.70 24.51 2.22
N ILE A 7 -37.49 23.56 2.72
CA ILE A 7 -37.33 22.13 2.49
C ILE A 7 -37.63 21.85 1.02
N ARG A 8 -36.63 21.36 0.27
CA ARG A 8 -36.84 20.80 -1.07
C ARG A 8 -36.84 19.28 -0.99
N THR A 9 -38.02 18.77 -0.67
CA THR A 9 -38.41 17.38 -0.91
C THR A 9 -38.25 17.09 -2.41
N PHE A 10 -37.21 16.36 -2.80
CA PHE A 10 -37.18 15.68 -4.09
C PHE A 10 -37.69 14.25 -3.88
N LEU A 11 -39.01 14.09 -4.03
CA LEU A 11 -39.58 12.82 -4.44
C LEU A 11 -39.75 12.84 -5.97
N VAL A 12 -39.91 11.64 -6.54
CA VAL A 12 -40.19 11.32 -7.95
C VAL A 12 -38.91 11.08 -8.78
N GLY A 13 -38.63 9.87 -9.27
CA GLY A 13 -39.44 8.66 -9.26
C GLY A 13 -38.66 7.45 -9.78
N CYS A 14 -39.07 6.26 -9.33
CA CYS A 14 -38.73 5.01 -9.98
C CYS A 14 -39.35 5.00 -11.38
N ALA A 15 -38.53 5.21 -12.40
CA ALA A 15 -38.83 4.74 -13.74
C ALA A 15 -38.03 3.46 -13.96
N VAL A 16 -38.67 2.32 -13.71
CA VAL A 16 -38.18 1.01 -14.14
C VAL A 16 -38.49 0.89 -15.62
N ALA A 17 -37.48 1.02 -16.47
CA ALA A 17 -37.58 0.72 -17.90
C ALA A 17 -36.86 -0.61 -18.19
N LEU A 18 -37.61 -1.54 -18.80
CA LEU A 18 -37.21 -2.88 -19.14
C LEU A 18 -36.43 -2.92 -20.48
N ALA A 19 -35.43 -3.80 -20.51
CA ALA A 19 -34.85 -4.50 -21.67
C ALA A 19 -33.92 -3.73 -22.63
N ALA A 20 -32.60 -3.89 -22.42
CA ALA A 20 -31.64 -4.49 -23.36
C ALA A 20 -30.27 -4.55 -22.68
N GLY A 21 -29.71 -5.75 -22.54
CA GLY A 21 -28.51 -6.01 -21.75
C GLY A 21 -27.30 -5.24 -22.24
N VAL A 22 -26.90 -4.24 -21.47
CA VAL A 22 -25.49 -3.94 -21.23
C VAL A 22 -25.35 -3.90 -19.73
N VAL A 23 -24.79 -4.96 -19.15
CA VAL A 23 -24.26 -4.90 -17.79
C VAL A 23 -23.03 -4.01 -17.93
N PRO A 24 -23.01 -2.74 -17.46
CA PRO A 24 -21.73 -2.14 -17.20
C PRO A 24 -21.12 -3.00 -16.10
N CYS A 25 -20.15 -3.83 -16.47
CA CYS A 25 -19.21 -4.38 -15.52
C CYS A 25 -18.49 -3.15 -14.96
N ALA A 26 -19.06 -2.55 -13.90
CA ALA A 26 -18.42 -1.48 -13.19
C ALA A 26 -17.05 -2.04 -12.80
N PRO A 27 -15.93 -1.38 -13.18
CA PRO A 27 -14.65 -1.88 -12.74
C PRO A 27 -14.69 -1.85 -11.21
N ALA A 28 -14.48 -3.01 -10.60
CA ALA A 28 -14.41 -3.18 -9.17
C ALA A 28 -13.13 -2.49 -8.64
N HIS A 29 -13.08 -1.16 -8.73
CA HIS A 29 -12.00 -0.32 -8.17
C HIS A 29 -12.21 -0.05 -6.67
N ALA A 30 -12.99 -0.87 -5.97
CA ALA A 30 -13.24 -0.72 -4.53
C ALA A 30 -12.41 -1.67 -3.66
N TYR A 31 -11.51 -2.50 -4.23
CA TYR A 31 -10.63 -3.38 -3.45
C TYR A 31 -9.14 -3.02 -3.49
N TYR A 32 -8.77 -1.84 -4.01
CA TYR A 32 -7.41 -1.32 -3.87
C TYR A 32 -7.31 -0.36 -2.68
N ASN A 33 -7.73 -0.83 -1.50
CA ASN A 33 -7.42 -0.18 -0.22
C ASN A 33 -6.36 -1.04 0.48
N GLY A 34 -5.08 -0.65 0.41
CA GLY A 34 -4.04 -1.20 1.29
C GLY A 34 -2.61 -1.18 0.74
N TYR A 35 -2.42 -1.37 -0.57
CA TYR A 35 -1.08 -1.54 -1.15
C TYR A 35 -0.33 -0.23 -1.43
N GLN A 36 -0.99 0.92 -1.31
CA GLN A 36 -0.37 2.24 -1.51
C GLN A 36 0.40 2.74 -0.27
N GLN A 37 0.83 1.84 0.62
CA GLN A 37 1.80 2.19 1.65
C GLN A 37 3.19 1.98 1.05
N GLN A 38 3.73 3.04 0.44
CA GLN A 38 5.16 3.25 0.16
C GLN A 38 5.93 1.98 -0.24
N GLN A 39 5.69 1.48 -1.46
CA GLN A 39 6.63 0.54 -2.05
C GLN A 39 7.93 1.29 -2.36
N PRO A 40 9.11 0.74 -2.00
CA PRO A 40 10.38 1.37 -2.32
C PRO A 40 10.56 1.46 -3.84
N ASP A 41 11.42 2.36 -4.31
CA ASP A 41 11.79 2.37 -5.73
C ASP A 41 12.58 1.10 -6.07
N GLU A 42 11.85 0.12 -6.59
CA GLU A 42 12.35 -1.19 -6.98
C GLU A 42 13.42 -1.13 -8.07
N SER A 43 13.50 -0.02 -8.83
CA SER A 43 14.44 0.14 -9.94
C SER A 43 15.90 -0.02 -9.49
N ASP A 44 16.21 0.43 -8.27
CA ASP A 44 17.55 0.37 -7.67
C ASP A 44 17.78 -0.87 -6.79
N LEU A 45 16.81 -1.78 -6.68
CA LEU A 45 16.94 -2.99 -5.85
C LEU A 45 17.34 -4.20 -6.69
N ASP A 46 18.19 -5.05 -6.14
CA ASP A 46 18.66 -6.26 -6.81
C ASP A 46 17.58 -7.35 -6.95
N ASN A 47 16.56 -7.32 -6.09
CA ASN A 47 15.41 -8.19 -6.13
C ASN A 47 14.11 -7.41 -5.90
N HIS A 48 12.99 -8.04 -6.27
CA HIS A 48 11.63 -7.48 -6.18
C HIS A 48 10.72 -8.38 -5.34
N GLY A 49 11.32 -9.07 -4.36
CA GLY A 49 10.62 -10.02 -3.51
C GLY A 49 9.73 -9.29 -2.51
N HIS A 50 8.59 -9.88 -2.14
CA HIS A 50 7.76 -9.33 -1.09
C HIS A 50 7.29 -10.44 -0.13
N TYR A 51 6.98 -10.05 1.09
CA TYR A 51 6.34 -10.92 2.07
C TYR A 51 5.23 -10.18 2.80
N VAL A 52 4.31 -10.92 3.41
CA VAL A 52 3.27 -10.37 4.29
C VAL A 52 3.76 -10.47 5.73
N ASN A 53 3.85 -9.33 6.43
CA ASN A 53 4.22 -9.32 7.83
C ASN A 53 3.05 -9.78 8.73
N ARG A 54 3.27 -9.87 10.04
CA ARG A 54 2.24 -10.32 10.99
C ARG A 54 1.02 -9.39 11.08
N ASP A 55 1.16 -8.12 10.70
CA ASP A 55 0.05 -7.16 10.66
C ASP A 55 -0.77 -7.26 9.37
N GLY A 56 -0.40 -8.14 8.44
CA GLY A 56 -1.05 -8.25 7.13
C GLY A 56 -0.51 -7.26 6.09
N ASN A 57 0.56 -6.53 6.39
CA ASN A 57 1.16 -5.59 5.46
C ASN A 57 2.07 -6.30 4.46
N VAL A 58 1.96 -5.96 3.18
CA VAL A 58 2.95 -6.36 2.18
C VAL A 58 4.17 -5.47 2.31
N VAL A 59 5.33 -6.11 2.44
CA VAL A 59 6.62 -5.48 2.70
C VAL A 59 7.64 -6.05 1.72
N HIS A 60 8.54 -5.21 1.22
CA HIS A 60 9.62 -5.65 0.36
C HIS A 60 10.60 -6.55 1.15
N ALA A 61 11.07 -7.62 0.53
CA ALA A 61 12.09 -8.49 1.08
C ALA A 61 13.43 -7.73 1.22
N PRO A 62 14.35 -8.16 2.08
CA PRO A 62 15.66 -7.53 2.14
C PRO A 62 16.37 -7.56 0.77
N ALA A 63 16.97 -6.43 0.38
CA ALA A 63 17.57 -6.26 -0.95
C ALA A 63 18.83 -5.40 -0.91
N HIS A 64 19.76 -5.66 -1.83
CA HIS A 64 20.88 -4.76 -2.03
C HIS A 64 20.48 -3.61 -2.96
N SER A 65 20.95 -2.40 -2.64
CA SER A 65 20.91 -1.28 -3.60
C SER A 65 21.98 -1.47 -4.66
N ARG A 66 21.63 -1.25 -5.92
CA ARG A 66 22.56 -1.27 -7.06
C ARG A 66 23.42 -0.01 -7.11
N SER A 67 22.86 1.14 -6.74
CA SER A 67 23.57 2.41 -6.65
C SER A 67 24.48 2.52 -5.42
N GLY A 68 24.23 1.69 -4.40
CA GLY A 68 24.89 1.76 -3.09
C GLY A 68 24.31 2.83 -2.18
N ALA A 69 23.34 3.63 -2.65
CA ALA A 69 22.58 4.56 -1.81
C ALA A 69 21.62 3.80 -0.89
N VAL A 70 21.10 4.48 0.13
CA VAL A 70 20.02 3.94 0.96
C VAL A 70 18.72 4.03 0.15
N PRO A 71 18.04 2.90 -0.15
CA PRO A 71 16.78 2.92 -0.86
C PRO A 71 15.70 3.68 -0.06
N GLU A 72 14.84 4.42 -0.75
CA GLU A 72 13.69 5.03 -0.08
C GLU A 72 12.81 3.97 0.58
N GLY A 73 12.34 4.23 1.80
CA GLY A 73 11.50 3.30 2.55
C GLY A 73 12.26 2.17 3.25
N ALA A 74 13.59 2.06 3.08
CA ALA A 74 14.39 1.18 3.91
C ALA A 74 14.33 1.63 5.37
N SER A 75 14.06 0.71 6.28
CA SER A 75 14.01 0.94 7.73
C SER A 75 15.34 0.65 8.42
N ALA A 76 16.17 -0.20 7.81
CA ALA A 76 17.44 -0.63 8.39
C ALA A 76 18.42 -1.14 7.33
N GLN A 77 19.71 -1.03 7.62
CA GLN A 77 20.77 -1.75 6.94
C GLN A 77 21.20 -2.97 7.78
N CYS A 78 21.17 -4.16 7.17
CA CYS A 78 21.64 -5.40 7.76
C CYS A 78 23.16 -5.55 7.67
N ARG A 79 23.76 -6.42 8.49
CA ARG A 79 25.23 -6.62 8.51
C ARG A 79 25.79 -7.28 7.26
N ASP A 80 24.98 -7.99 6.49
CA ASP A 80 25.39 -8.53 5.19
C ASP A 80 25.32 -7.50 4.05
N GLY A 81 24.90 -6.26 4.35
CA GLY A 81 24.79 -5.17 3.38
C GLY A 81 23.44 -5.08 2.66
N THR A 82 22.47 -5.94 2.98
CA THR A 82 21.09 -5.79 2.50
C THR A 82 20.36 -4.69 3.27
N TYR A 83 19.41 -4.03 2.61
CA TYR A 83 18.48 -3.08 3.22
C TYR A 83 17.16 -3.79 3.53
N SER A 84 16.67 -3.62 4.76
CA SER A 84 15.40 -4.17 5.23
C SER A 84 14.31 -3.10 5.17
N PHE A 85 13.09 -3.52 4.82
CA PHE A 85 11.89 -2.68 4.77
C PHE A 85 10.89 -3.06 5.87
N SER A 86 11.34 -3.81 6.87
CA SER A 86 10.50 -4.30 7.98
C SER A 86 9.90 -3.14 8.79
N ARG A 87 8.61 -3.23 9.09
CA ARG A 87 7.92 -2.23 9.94
C ARG A 87 8.13 -2.47 11.44
N HIS A 88 8.84 -3.52 11.83
CA HIS A 88 9.08 -3.87 13.23
C HIS A 88 10.57 -3.92 13.52
N HIS A 89 10.95 -3.63 14.76
CA HIS A 89 12.34 -3.76 15.18
C HIS A 89 12.69 -5.20 15.58
N SER A 90 11.73 -5.92 16.17
CA SER A 90 11.91 -7.29 16.63
C SER A 90 12.12 -8.25 15.45
N GLY A 91 13.28 -8.93 15.43
CA GLY A 91 13.60 -9.93 14.41
C GLY A 91 14.13 -9.37 13.09
N THR A 92 14.21 -8.04 12.94
CA THR A 92 14.77 -7.41 11.73
C THR A 92 16.24 -7.77 11.56
N CYS A 93 16.60 -8.10 10.32
CA CYS A 93 17.91 -8.63 9.94
C CYS A 93 18.38 -9.89 10.71
N SER A 94 17.49 -10.61 11.41
CA SER A 94 17.88 -11.82 12.18
C SER A 94 18.53 -12.91 11.32
N ARG A 95 18.09 -13.04 10.06
CA ARG A 95 18.67 -13.95 9.06
C ARG A 95 19.92 -13.38 8.36
N HIS A 96 20.18 -12.09 8.56
CA HIS A 96 21.19 -11.29 7.87
C HIS A 96 22.27 -10.78 8.85
N GLY A 97 22.49 -11.50 9.95
CA GLY A 97 23.52 -11.20 10.95
C GLY A 97 23.18 -10.10 11.96
N GLY A 98 21.93 -9.61 11.95
CA GLY A 98 21.46 -8.51 12.77
C GLY A 98 21.56 -7.15 12.06
N VAL A 99 21.04 -6.12 12.74
CA VAL A 99 21.02 -4.76 12.21
C VAL A 99 22.39 -4.12 12.40
N ALA A 100 22.92 -3.53 11.33
CA ALA A 100 24.11 -2.69 11.36
C ALA A 100 23.73 -1.24 11.71
N ARG A 101 22.65 -0.74 11.09
CA ARG A 101 22.16 0.63 11.25
C ARG A 101 20.64 0.69 11.06
N TRP A 102 19.98 1.57 11.81
CA TRP A 102 18.58 1.95 11.60
C TRP A 102 18.53 3.28 10.83
N GLU A 103 17.54 3.44 9.96
CA GLU A 103 17.30 4.68 9.18
C GLU A 103 16.14 5.50 9.73
#